data_AF-A0A8H4TA04-F1
#
_entry.id   AF-A0A8H4TA04-F1
#
_cell.length_a   1.000
_cell.length_b   1.000
_cell.length_c   1.000
_cell.angle_alpha   90.00
_cell.angle_beta   90.00
_cell.angle_gamma   90.00
#
_symmetry.space_group_name_H-M   'P 1'
#
loop_
_entity.id
_entity.type
_entity.pdbx_description
1 polymer ?
#
loop_
_entity_poly.entity_id
_entity_poly.type
_entity_poly.pdbx_seq_one_letter_code
_entity_poly.pdbx_strand_id
1 'polypeptide(L)'
;MLSPTASNKSSATVRARASCEPCNSRAVGESEYSLHGASDATIPPYLADFESYMQAQTQSDILTQTDINHSCACLSILYLLLNRLGVRSELVVPNDLAILRNTFERAKDVLDCPKCPLRFASVLQNATILGTLCVCISESYVRFIKAVDAKTLEAADKGAKLKVALNPLHGDSHSDPVNETLSVPIEVSSEQWKSLMYNAVKSEIFGVEGCRDKSFISFIERLEDRQKRWHTLPTAPDCPSTYQSACSSSDELPLCLTITKAARKVLDPIVSTLD
;
A
#
# COMPACT_ATOMS: atom_id res chain seq x y z
N MET A 1 45.63 36.28 39.57
CA MET A 1 46.68 35.24 39.45
C MET A 1 46.07 33.91 39.88
N LEU A 2 46.42 32.80 39.23
CA LEU A 2 45.89 31.46 39.51
C LEU A 2 47.04 30.47 39.71
N SER A 3 47.04 29.73 40.83
CA SER A 3 47.83 28.51 41.14
C SER A 3 47.70 28.18 42.64
N PRO A 4 48.08 26.98 43.11
CA PRO A 4 48.31 25.73 42.38
C PRO A 4 46.97 24.92 42.39
N THR A 5 46.78 23.60 42.58
CA THR A 5 47.64 22.43 42.88
C THR A 5 46.92 21.15 42.40
N ALA A 6 47.64 20.04 42.25
CA ALA A 6 47.06 18.71 42.04
C ALA A 6 47.51 17.73 43.15
N SER A 7 46.70 16.70 43.43
CA SER A 7 47.16 15.47 44.08
C SER A 7 46.30 14.28 43.66
N ASN A 8 46.85 13.07 43.75
CA ASN A 8 46.37 11.88 43.05
C ASN A 8 46.43 10.66 43.99
N LYS A 9 45.42 9.79 43.96
CA LYS A 9 45.53 8.41 44.46
C LYS A 9 44.47 7.49 43.85
N SER A 10 44.89 6.24 43.64
CA SER A 10 44.12 5.20 42.96
C SER A 10 43.52 4.20 43.95
N SER A 11 42.40 3.59 43.58
CA SER A 11 42.14 2.18 43.88
C SER A 11 41.23 1.58 42.81
N ALA A 12 41.39 0.29 42.52
CA ALA A 12 40.56 -0.48 41.58
C ALA A 12 39.80 -1.58 42.33
N THR A 13 38.78 -2.21 41.72
CA THR A 13 38.42 -3.64 41.92
C THR A 13 37.28 -4.11 41.00
N VAL A 14 37.63 -5.03 40.08
CA VAL A 14 36.88 -6.22 39.59
C VAL A 14 35.56 -6.09 38.82
N ARG A 15 35.40 -7.04 37.88
CA ARG A 15 34.29 -7.29 36.94
C ARG A 15 33.04 -7.86 37.60
N ALA A 16 31.90 -7.71 36.93
CA ALA A 16 30.92 -8.79 36.78
C ALA A 16 30.45 -8.85 35.31
N ARG A 17 30.19 -10.06 34.79
CA ARG A 17 29.71 -10.33 33.43
C ARG A 17 28.56 -11.33 33.56
N ALA A 18 27.36 -10.98 33.11
CA ALA A 18 26.21 -11.89 33.15
C ALA A 18 26.09 -12.63 31.81
N SER A 19 26.29 -13.95 31.84
CA SER A 19 25.89 -14.86 30.76
C SER A 19 24.52 -15.45 31.06
N CYS A 20 23.73 -15.73 30.04
CA CYS A 20 22.47 -16.47 30.15
C CYS A 20 22.57 -17.77 29.31
N GLU A 21 22.66 -18.92 29.97
CA GLU A 21 22.55 -20.30 29.43
C GLU A 21 22.75 -21.30 30.60
N PRO A 22 22.39 -22.60 30.48
CA PRO A 22 21.47 -23.25 29.56
C PRO A 22 20.49 -24.26 30.26
N CYS A 23 19.72 -25.02 29.45
CA CYS A 23 19.02 -26.28 29.80
C CYS A 23 17.79 -26.17 30.75
N ASN A 24 16.89 -27.17 30.87
CA ASN A 24 16.93 -28.55 30.36
C ASN A 24 15.53 -29.09 29.95
N SER A 25 15.47 -30.23 29.26
CA SER A 25 14.24 -30.90 28.81
C SER A 25 13.95 -32.19 29.58
N ARG A 26 12.75 -32.36 30.17
CA ARG A 26 12.09 -33.68 30.35
C ARG A 26 10.62 -33.65 30.83
N ALA A 27 9.73 -33.92 29.86
CA ALA A 27 8.67 -34.93 29.83
C ALA A 27 7.91 -35.41 31.10
N VAL A 28 6.57 -35.50 30.92
CA VAL A 28 5.52 -36.28 31.63
C VAL A 28 5.16 -35.90 33.08
N GLY A 29 3.90 -35.47 33.22
CA GLY A 29 3.08 -35.59 34.43
C GLY A 29 1.61 -35.52 34.00
N GLU A 30 0.84 -36.60 34.17
CA GLU A 30 -0.57 -36.68 33.77
C GLU A 30 -1.47 -36.05 34.84
N SER A 31 -2.49 -35.31 34.41
CA SER A 31 -3.68 -34.98 35.22
C SER A 31 -4.86 -34.64 34.31
N GLU A 32 -6.01 -35.29 34.54
CA GLU A 32 -7.26 -34.95 33.88
C GLU A 32 -7.91 -33.70 34.49
N TYR A 33 -8.18 -32.69 33.66
CA TYR A 33 -9.11 -31.61 34.00
C TYR A 33 -10.06 -31.34 32.82
N SER A 34 -11.17 -32.06 32.73
CA SER A 34 -12.23 -31.76 31.76
C SER A 34 -13.04 -30.55 32.21
N LEU A 35 -13.13 -29.51 31.38
CA LEU A 35 -14.19 -28.50 31.44
C LEU A 35 -14.43 -27.88 30.05
N HIS A 36 -15.70 -27.68 29.71
CA HIS A 36 -16.13 -27.25 28.38
C HIS A 36 -15.80 -25.77 28.09
N GLY A 37 -15.64 -25.42 26.80
CA GLY A 37 -15.59 -24.00 26.41
C GLY A 37 -14.89 -23.64 25.10
N ALA A 38 -14.76 -24.56 24.13
CA ALA A 38 -14.29 -24.19 22.79
C ALA A 38 -15.35 -23.31 22.10
N SER A 39 -15.22 -21.98 22.22
CA SER A 39 -16.06 -21.04 21.48
C SER A 39 -15.78 -21.21 19.99
N ASP A 40 -16.85 -21.43 19.23
CA ASP A 40 -16.77 -21.61 17.78
C ASP A 40 -16.10 -20.39 17.13
N ALA A 41 -14.99 -20.64 16.44
CA ALA A 41 -14.34 -19.66 15.58
C ALA A 41 -14.98 -19.78 14.19
N THR A 42 -16.26 -19.43 14.10
CA THR A 42 -17.10 -19.63 12.91
C THR A 42 -16.46 -18.92 11.72
N ILE A 43 -15.78 -19.67 10.85
CA ILE A 43 -15.21 -19.13 9.61
C ILE A 43 -16.39 -18.61 8.78
N PRO A 44 -16.43 -17.31 8.40
CA PRO A 44 -17.51 -16.76 7.60
C PRO A 44 -17.77 -17.63 6.36
N PRO A 45 -19.03 -17.93 5.98
CA PRO A 45 -19.31 -18.90 4.92
C PRO A 45 -18.59 -18.60 3.60
N TYR A 46 -18.40 -17.31 3.27
CA TYR A 46 -17.67 -16.89 2.07
C TYR A 46 -16.17 -17.19 2.11
N LEU A 47 -15.55 -17.38 3.29
CA LEU A 47 -14.15 -17.78 3.45
C LEU A 47 -13.98 -19.31 3.46
N ALA A 48 -14.91 -20.04 4.10
CA ALA A 48 -14.90 -21.50 4.09
C ALA A 48 -15.02 -22.08 2.67
N ASP A 49 -15.93 -21.51 1.86
CA ASP A 49 -16.03 -21.82 0.43
C ASP A 49 -14.77 -21.37 -0.33
N PHE A 50 -14.25 -20.15 -0.06
CA PHE A 50 -13.09 -19.60 -0.78
C PHE A 50 -11.82 -20.45 -0.62
N GLU A 51 -11.55 -20.98 0.57
CA GLU A 51 -10.39 -21.85 0.83
C GLU A 51 -10.52 -23.19 0.06
N SER A 52 -11.73 -23.75 -0.02
CA SER A 52 -12.06 -24.91 -0.85
C SER A 52 -11.87 -24.63 -2.36
N TYR A 53 -12.39 -23.51 -2.86
CA TYR A 53 -12.18 -23.08 -4.26
C TYR A 53 -10.70 -22.80 -4.59
N MET A 54 -9.91 -22.35 -3.61
CA MET A 54 -8.46 -22.12 -3.78
C MET A 54 -7.66 -23.42 -3.80
N GLN A 55 -8.01 -24.41 -2.97
CA GLN A 55 -7.38 -25.74 -3.01
C GLN A 55 -7.71 -26.48 -4.32
N ALA A 56 -8.94 -26.36 -4.83
CA ALA A 56 -9.29 -26.87 -6.17
C ALA A 56 -8.43 -26.25 -7.29
N GLN A 57 -8.08 -24.96 -7.17
CA GLN A 57 -7.22 -24.27 -8.15
C GLN A 57 -5.73 -24.62 -8.03
N THR A 58 -5.28 -25.27 -6.94
CA THR A 58 -3.87 -25.69 -6.84
C THR A 58 -3.56 -26.91 -7.71
N GLN A 59 -4.59 -27.59 -8.23
CA GLN A 59 -4.47 -28.84 -9.00
C GLN A 59 -4.88 -28.72 -10.48
N SER A 60 -5.27 -27.53 -10.96
CA SER A 60 -5.64 -27.30 -12.37
C SER A 60 -5.00 -26.04 -12.97
N ASP A 61 -4.29 -26.22 -14.08
CA ASP A 61 -4.07 -25.21 -15.13
C ASP A 61 -3.25 -23.95 -14.86
N ILE A 62 -2.16 -24.04 -14.08
CA ILE A 62 -1.05 -23.06 -14.19
C ILE A 62 -0.36 -23.12 -15.57
N LEU A 63 -0.49 -24.22 -16.32
CA LEU A 63 0.19 -24.43 -17.61
C LEU A 63 -0.71 -24.89 -18.78
N THR A 64 -2.02 -25.12 -18.59
CA THR A 64 -2.81 -25.97 -19.50
C THR A 64 -4.13 -25.39 -20.03
N GLN A 65 -4.33 -24.07 -20.05
CA GLN A 65 -5.18 -23.43 -21.07
C GLN A 65 -4.92 -21.92 -21.26
N THR A 66 -4.09 -21.58 -22.26
CA THR A 66 -3.99 -20.20 -22.77
C THR A 66 -4.50 -20.11 -24.20
N ASP A 67 -5.79 -19.80 -24.35
CA ASP A 67 -6.14 -18.90 -25.45
C ASP A 67 -5.53 -17.53 -25.09
N ILE A 68 -4.47 -17.17 -25.80
CA ILE A 68 -3.67 -15.96 -25.56
C ILE A 68 -4.54 -14.69 -25.68
N ASN A 69 -5.60 -14.75 -26.49
CA ASN A 69 -6.54 -13.65 -26.66
C ASN A 69 -7.34 -13.37 -25.38
N HIS A 70 -7.58 -14.37 -24.53
CA HIS A 70 -8.35 -14.24 -23.29
C HIS A 70 -7.51 -14.08 -22.02
N SER A 71 -6.19 -14.29 -22.07
CA SER A 71 -5.28 -14.13 -20.91
C SER A 71 -4.81 -12.68 -20.68
N CYS A 72 -4.44 -12.34 -19.44
CA CYS A 72 -3.82 -11.05 -19.08
C CYS A 72 -2.74 -11.21 -18.01
N ALA A 73 -1.76 -10.29 -17.98
CA ALA A 73 -0.66 -10.29 -17.00
C ALA A 73 -0.98 -9.51 -15.70
N CYS A 74 -2.24 -9.12 -15.48
CA CYS A 74 -2.62 -8.17 -14.44
C CYS A 74 -2.27 -8.64 -13.01
N LEU A 75 -2.42 -9.94 -12.71
CA LEU A 75 -2.05 -10.50 -11.41
C LEU A 75 -0.55 -10.30 -11.11
N SER A 76 0.31 -10.64 -12.08
CA SER A 76 1.75 -10.46 -11.99
C SER A 76 2.15 -8.99 -11.88
N ILE A 77 1.46 -8.09 -12.60
CA ILE A 77 1.65 -6.63 -12.48
C ILE A 77 1.35 -6.19 -11.05
N LEU A 78 0.21 -6.57 -10.47
CA LEU A 78 -0.16 -6.18 -9.10
C LEU A 78 0.88 -6.63 -8.05
N TYR A 79 1.37 -7.87 -8.14
CA TYR A 79 2.43 -8.34 -7.23
C TYR A 79 3.75 -7.58 -7.41
N LEU A 80 4.13 -7.22 -8.64
CA LEU A 80 5.32 -6.39 -8.89
C LEU A 80 5.16 -4.97 -8.33
N LEU A 81 3.96 -4.38 -8.41
CA LEU A 81 3.65 -3.08 -7.82
C LEU A 81 3.65 -3.12 -6.28
N LEU A 82 3.08 -4.16 -5.67
CA LEU A 82 3.14 -4.37 -4.22
C LEU A 82 4.58 -4.54 -3.73
N ASN A 83 5.39 -5.37 -4.38
CA ASN A 83 6.80 -5.55 -4.05
C ASN A 83 7.60 -4.24 -4.15
N ARG A 84 7.31 -3.41 -5.17
CA ARG A 84 7.95 -2.10 -5.37
C ARG A 84 7.70 -1.13 -4.22
N LEU A 85 6.53 -1.20 -3.56
CA LEU A 85 6.21 -0.38 -2.38
C LEU A 85 6.71 -1.03 -1.08
N GLY A 86 6.49 -2.34 -0.91
CA GLY A 86 6.77 -3.07 0.34
C GLY A 86 8.25 -3.16 0.71
N VAL A 87 9.17 -3.12 -0.27
CA VAL A 87 10.63 -3.14 -0.04
C VAL A 87 11.16 -1.80 0.53
N ARG A 88 10.34 -0.73 0.56
CA ARG A 88 10.79 0.63 0.93
C ARG A 88 10.25 1.06 2.30
N SER A 89 11.08 0.95 3.33
CA SER A 89 10.85 1.54 4.65
C SER A 89 10.84 3.07 4.62
N GLU A 90 11.85 3.67 3.99
CA GLU A 90 12.10 5.10 3.91
C GLU A 90 11.75 5.66 2.51
N LEU A 91 11.30 6.92 2.45
CA LEU A 91 10.91 7.60 1.22
C LEU A 91 11.76 8.86 0.98
N VAL A 92 12.36 8.96 -0.21
CA VAL A 92 13.25 10.06 -0.58
C VAL A 92 12.47 11.19 -1.27
N VAL A 93 12.16 12.24 -0.50
CA VAL A 93 11.44 13.43 -1.00
C VAL A 93 12.38 14.34 -1.80
N PRO A 94 12.02 14.78 -3.05
CA PRO A 94 10.73 14.61 -3.72
C PRO A 94 10.61 13.36 -4.62
N ASN A 95 11.72 12.73 -4.97
CA ASN A 95 11.84 11.75 -6.06
C ASN A 95 10.82 10.60 -5.98
N ASP A 96 10.53 10.12 -4.78
CA ASP A 96 9.65 8.96 -4.58
C ASP A 96 8.16 9.25 -4.84
N LEU A 97 7.74 10.52 -4.92
CA LEU A 97 6.39 10.88 -5.34
C LEU A 97 6.13 10.41 -6.79
N ALA A 98 7.13 10.54 -7.66
CA ALA A 98 7.05 10.00 -9.01
C ALA A 98 6.94 8.47 -9.04
N ILE A 99 7.42 7.77 -8.00
CA ILE A 99 7.27 6.31 -7.88
C ILE A 99 5.85 5.95 -7.45
N LEU A 100 5.22 6.73 -6.56
CA LEU A 100 3.79 6.55 -6.22
C LEU A 100 2.91 6.79 -7.44
N ARG A 101 3.10 7.92 -8.14
CA ARG A 101 2.38 8.24 -9.39
C ARG A 101 2.53 7.14 -10.45
N ASN A 102 3.76 6.71 -10.75
CA ASN A 102 3.99 5.61 -11.71
C ASN A 102 3.39 4.27 -11.24
N THR A 103 3.27 4.03 -9.94
CA THR A 103 2.62 2.82 -9.40
C THR A 103 1.11 2.90 -9.56
N PHE A 104 0.53 4.08 -9.33
CA PHE A 104 -0.88 4.38 -9.54
C PHE A 104 -1.29 4.32 -11.03
N GLU A 105 -0.48 4.85 -11.96
CA GLU A 105 -0.76 4.71 -13.41
C GLU A 105 -0.90 3.23 -13.82
N ARG A 106 0.02 2.37 -13.39
CA ARG A 106 -0.02 0.92 -13.69
C ARG A 106 -1.13 0.18 -12.92
N ALA A 107 -1.67 0.77 -11.87
CA ALA A 107 -2.85 0.27 -11.18
C ALA A 107 -4.15 0.59 -11.96
N LYS A 108 -4.21 1.72 -12.67
CA LYS A 108 -5.29 2.05 -13.62
C LYS A 108 -5.37 1.06 -14.78
N ASP A 109 -4.23 0.68 -15.36
CA ASP A 109 -4.16 -0.37 -16.40
C ASP A 109 -4.85 -1.69 -15.97
N VAL A 110 -4.79 -2.03 -14.68
CA VAL A 110 -5.41 -3.25 -14.10
C VAL A 110 -6.87 -3.05 -13.69
N LEU A 111 -7.26 -1.82 -13.33
CA LEU A 111 -8.67 -1.47 -13.09
C LEU A 111 -9.48 -1.51 -14.39
N ASP A 112 -8.91 -1.00 -15.47
CA ASP A 112 -9.58 -0.85 -16.78
C ASP A 112 -9.34 -2.05 -17.73
N CYS A 113 -8.63 -3.08 -17.28
CA CYS A 113 -8.41 -4.29 -18.07
C CYS A 113 -9.75 -5.01 -18.38
N PRO A 114 -10.14 -5.17 -19.66
CA PRO A 114 -11.42 -5.76 -20.04
C PRO A 114 -11.47 -7.29 -19.85
N LYS A 115 -10.32 -7.94 -19.64
CA LYS A 115 -10.24 -9.41 -19.51
C LYS A 115 -10.48 -9.89 -18.07
N CYS A 116 -10.04 -9.14 -17.05
CA CYS A 116 -10.18 -9.53 -15.64
C CYS A 116 -11.64 -9.86 -15.24
N PRO A 117 -12.68 -9.06 -15.59
CA PRO A 117 -14.07 -9.31 -15.17
C PRO A 117 -14.73 -10.56 -15.78
N LEU A 118 -14.07 -11.19 -16.76
CA LEU A 118 -14.61 -12.34 -17.51
C LEU A 118 -14.22 -13.70 -16.91
N ARG A 119 -13.39 -13.73 -15.86
CA ARG A 119 -12.95 -14.96 -15.16
C ARG A 119 -13.10 -14.78 -13.65
N PHE A 120 -13.91 -15.63 -13.01
CA PHE A 120 -14.29 -15.56 -11.59
C PHE A 120 -13.11 -15.41 -10.64
N ALA A 121 -12.09 -16.27 -10.79
CA ALA A 121 -10.88 -16.21 -9.98
C ALA A 121 -10.08 -14.91 -10.22
N SER A 122 -9.95 -14.49 -11.48
CA SER A 122 -9.12 -13.33 -11.85
C SER A 122 -9.69 -12.03 -11.29
N VAL A 123 -11.00 -11.80 -11.40
CA VAL A 123 -11.62 -10.58 -10.87
C VAL A 123 -11.55 -10.52 -9.34
N LEU A 124 -11.80 -11.62 -8.62
CA LEU A 124 -11.73 -11.64 -7.16
C LEU A 124 -10.31 -11.47 -6.61
N GLN A 125 -9.32 -12.17 -7.19
CA GLN A 125 -7.92 -12.03 -6.81
C GLN A 125 -7.41 -10.62 -7.14
N ASN A 126 -7.61 -10.15 -8.37
CA ASN A 126 -7.15 -8.82 -8.77
C ASN A 126 -7.90 -7.70 -8.03
N ALA A 127 -9.16 -7.89 -7.62
CA ALA A 127 -9.89 -6.94 -6.77
C ALA A 127 -9.26 -6.82 -5.37
N THR A 128 -9.00 -7.96 -4.74
CA THR A 128 -8.42 -8.04 -3.40
C THR A 128 -7.02 -7.42 -3.38
N ILE A 129 -6.15 -7.87 -4.28
CA ILE A 129 -4.74 -7.42 -4.36
C ILE A 129 -4.65 -5.95 -4.77
N LEU A 130 -5.53 -5.48 -5.66
CA LEU A 130 -5.59 -4.06 -6.02
C LEU A 130 -6.11 -3.19 -4.87
N GLY A 131 -7.06 -3.69 -4.06
CA GLY A 131 -7.45 -3.04 -2.81
C GLY A 131 -6.28 -2.93 -1.82
N THR A 132 -5.50 -4.00 -1.65
CA THR A 132 -4.27 -3.97 -0.84
C THR A 132 -3.25 -2.97 -1.37
N LEU A 133 -3.07 -2.89 -2.70
CA LEU A 133 -2.20 -1.90 -3.33
C LEU A 133 -2.68 -0.47 -3.06
N CYS A 134 -3.99 -0.22 -3.04
CA CYS A 134 -4.52 1.07 -2.61
C CYS A 134 -4.16 1.40 -1.15
N VAL A 135 -4.24 0.45 -0.22
CA VAL A 135 -3.80 0.65 1.18
C VAL A 135 -2.33 1.04 1.23
N CYS A 136 -1.45 0.28 0.54
CA CYS A 136 -0.01 0.57 0.51
C CYS A 136 0.32 1.93 -0.14
N ILE A 137 -0.46 2.38 -1.13
CA ILE A 137 -0.33 3.72 -1.71
C ILE A 137 -0.75 4.80 -0.70
N SER A 138 -1.90 4.65 -0.04
CA SER A 138 -2.36 5.58 1.02
C SER A 138 -1.33 5.71 2.16
N GLU A 139 -0.80 4.59 2.66
CA GLU A 139 0.25 4.57 3.69
C GLU A 139 1.56 5.21 3.19
N SER A 140 1.85 5.11 1.90
CA SER A 140 3.02 5.76 1.31
C SER A 140 2.85 7.28 1.26
N TYR A 141 1.65 7.80 0.97
CA TYR A 141 1.39 9.24 1.09
C TYR A 141 1.50 9.73 2.55
N VAL A 142 0.99 8.97 3.54
CA VAL A 142 1.17 9.29 4.98
C VAL A 142 2.66 9.38 5.34
N ARG A 143 3.48 8.42 4.89
CA ARG A 143 4.94 8.43 5.11
C ARG A 143 5.64 9.56 4.36
N PHE A 144 5.21 9.88 3.14
CA PHE A 144 5.78 10.96 2.34
C PHE A 144 5.56 12.33 3.01
N ILE A 145 4.36 12.60 3.54
CA ILE A 145 4.07 13.84 4.27
C ILE A 145 4.96 13.96 5.53
N LYS A 146 5.11 12.88 6.30
CA LYS A 146 6.03 12.85 7.46
C LYS A 146 7.50 13.10 7.06
N ALA A 147 7.92 12.63 5.89
CA ALA A 147 9.26 12.88 5.35
C ALA A 147 9.42 14.32 4.82
N VAL A 148 8.35 14.96 4.33
CA VAL A 148 8.32 16.40 4.04
C VAL A 148 8.49 17.20 5.34
N ASP A 149 7.70 16.90 6.38
CA ASP A 149 7.79 17.57 7.69
C ASP A 149 9.20 17.50 8.28
N ALA A 150 9.78 16.31 8.37
CA ALA A 150 11.12 16.11 8.93
C ALA A 150 12.19 16.90 8.15
N LYS A 151 12.13 16.89 6.82
CA LYS A 151 13.07 17.60 5.94
C LYS A 151 12.88 19.13 5.96
N THR A 152 11.66 19.60 6.14
CA THR A 152 11.37 21.02 6.36
C THR A 152 11.95 21.51 7.69
N LEU A 153 11.79 20.74 8.78
CA LEU A 153 12.35 21.07 10.09
C LEU A 153 13.89 21.08 10.04
N GLU A 154 14.50 20.03 9.47
CA GLU A 154 15.96 19.94 9.32
C GLU A 154 16.55 21.12 8.52
N ALA A 155 15.83 21.59 7.49
CA ALA A 155 16.23 22.75 6.70
C ALA A 155 16.10 24.07 7.48
N ALA A 156 15.01 24.24 8.23
CA ALA A 156 14.78 25.42 9.07
C ALA A 156 15.84 25.55 10.18
N ASP A 157 16.11 24.47 10.91
CA ASP A 157 17.15 24.41 11.97
C ASP A 157 18.55 24.76 11.44
N LYS A 158 18.81 24.50 10.16
CA LYS A 158 20.09 24.78 9.48
C LYS A 158 20.10 26.10 8.71
N GLY A 159 18.99 26.85 8.67
CA GLY A 159 18.83 28.05 7.83
C GLY A 159 18.99 27.78 6.33
N ALA A 160 18.77 26.54 5.89
CA ALA A 160 19.08 26.06 4.55
C ALA A 160 17.90 26.22 3.58
N LYS A 161 18.18 26.65 2.34
CA LYS A 161 17.18 26.64 1.26
C LYS A 161 17.04 25.25 0.66
N LEU A 162 15.83 24.88 0.27
CA LEU A 162 15.52 23.62 -0.39
C LEU A 162 15.31 23.83 -1.89
N LYS A 163 15.62 22.80 -2.69
CA LYS A 163 15.55 22.84 -4.16
C LYS A 163 14.28 22.18 -4.68
N VAL A 164 13.66 22.81 -5.66
CA VAL A 164 12.51 22.29 -6.42
C VAL A 164 12.87 22.30 -7.91
N ALA A 165 12.70 21.16 -8.57
CA ALA A 165 12.85 21.02 -10.01
C ALA A 165 11.47 21.21 -10.66
N LEU A 166 11.30 22.27 -11.45
CA LEU A 166 10.06 22.51 -12.19
C LEU A 166 10.11 21.81 -13.55
N ASN A 167 9.67 20.55 -13.59
CA ASN A 167 9.31 19.92 -14.86
C ASN A 167 7.97 20.52 -15.33
N PRO A 168 7.87 21.05 -16.56
CA PRO A 168 6.58 21.38 -17.16
C PRO A 168 5.66 20.16 -17.15
N LEU A 169 4.36 20.35 -16.87
CA LEU A 169 3.39 19.28 -17.03
C LEU A 169 3.38 18.85 -18.50
N HIS A 170 3.73 17.60 -18.75
CA HIS A 170 3.64 17.00 -20.07
C HIS A 170 2.16 16.77 -20.38
N GLY A 171 1.55 17.67 -21.15
CA GLY A 171 0.21 17.48 -21.69
C GLY A 171 0.19 16.31 -22.67
N ASP A 172 -0.96 15.64 -22.79
CA ASP A 172 -1.14 14.47 -23.66
C ASP A 172 -0.80 14.82 -25.13
N SER A 173 0.34 14.33 -25.63
CA SER A 173 0.74 14.46 -27.04
C SER A 173 1.77 13.40 -27.44
N HIS A 174 1.38 12.55 -28.40
CA HIS A 174 2.22 11.48 -28.95
C HIS A 174 3.17 11.99 -30.05
N SER A 175 4.28 12.65 -29.70
CA SER A 175 5.43 12.79 -30.60
C SER A 175 6.72 13.28 -29.94
N ASP A 176 7.83 12.79 -30.50
CA ASP A 176 9.23 13.28 -30.44
C ASP A 176 10.15 12.88 -29.25
N PRO A 177 11.25 12.15 -29.52
CA PRO A 177 12.23 11.70 -28.51
C PRO A 177 13.39 12.70 -28.29
N VAL A 178 13.24 13.98 -28.63
CA VAL A 178 14.33 14.98 -28.57
C VAL A 178 13.84 16.30 -27.95
N ASN A 179 13.59 16.29 -26.64
CA ASN A 179 13.55 17.53 -25.86
C ASN A 179 14.00 17.28 -24.41
N GLU A 180 15.33 17.31 -24.18
CA GLU A 180 15.91 17.39 -22.83
C GLU A 180 15.51 18.73 -22.19
N THR A 181 14.30 18.75 -21.63
CA THR A 181 13.72 19.93 -21.00
C THR A 181 14.50 20.23 -19.72
N LEU A 182 15.44 21.18 -19.81
CA LEU A 182 16.35 21.56 -18.73
C LEU A 182 15.56 22.04 -17.50
N SER A 183 15.34 21.13 -16.55
CA SER A 183 14.62 21.39 -15.31
C SER A 183 15.52 22.20 -14.37
N VAL A 184 15.35 23.53 -14.39
CA VAL A 184 16.15 24.46 -13.59
C VAL A 184 15.78 24.31 -12.11
N PRO A 185 16.72 23.95 -11.21
CA PRO A 185 16.43 23.80 -9.80
C PRO A 185 16.33 25.18 -9.12
N ILE A 186 15.13 25.53 -8.67
CA ILE A 186 14.85 26.78 -7.95
C ILE A 186 15.07 26.57 -6.45
N GLU A 187 15.76 27.50 -5.79
CA GLU A 187 15.92 27.53 -4.33
C GLU A 187 14.80 28.33 -3.65
N VAL A 188 14.12 27.69 -2.70
CA VAL A 188 12.97 28.22 -1.95
C VAL A 188 13.18 28.07 -0.43
N SER A 189 12.37 28.76 0.38
CA SER A 189 12.38 28.56 1.83
C SER A 189 11.83 27.17 2.24
N SER A 190 12.10 26.77 3.48
CA SER A 190 11.58 25.56 4.12
C SER A 190 10.04 25.45 4.05
N GLU A 191 9.35 26.57 4.25
CA GLU A 191 7.89 26.70 4.29
C GLU A 191 7.29 26.71 2.89
N GLN A 192 7.92 27.44 1.96
CA GLN A 192 7.56 27.43 0.54
C GLN A 192 7.72 26.02 -0.04
N TRP A 193 8.83 25.34 0.28
CA TRP A 193 9.06 23.96 -0.13
C TRP A 193 8.02 23.01 0.44
N LYS A 194 7.69 23.12 1.74
CA LYS A 194 6.62 22.34 2.39
C LYS A 194 5.29 22.53 1.66
N SER A 195 4.88 23.78 1.42
CA SER A 195 3.65 24.11 0.71
C SER A 195 3.61 23.52 -0.71
N LEU A 196 4.71 23.61 -1.46
CA LEU A 196 4.82 23.02 -2.80
C LEU A 196 4.69 21.48 -2.77
N MET A 197 5.34 20.81 -1.81
CA MET A 197 5.21 19.35 -1.66
C MET A 197 3.81 18.94 -1.18
N TYR A 198 3.19 19.70 -0.29
CA TYR A 198 1.82 19.47 0.19
C TYR A 198 0.82 19.61 -0.95
N ASN A 199 0.92 20.67 -1.76
CA ASN A 199 0.07 20.87 -2.93
C ASN A 199 0.28 19.77 -3.99
N ALA A 200 1.51 19.30 -4.20
CA ALA A 200 1.79 18.16 -5.08
C ALA A 200 1.07 16.89 -4.61
N VAL A 201 1.17 16.53 -3.32
CA VAL A 201 0.45 15.37 -2.75
C VAL A 201 -1.07 15.56 -2.78
N LYS A 202 -1.57 16.77 -2.46
CA LYS A 202 -3.00 17.09 -2.49
C LYS A 202 -3.58 16.91 -3.90
N SER A 203 -2.85 17.35 -4.93
CA SER A 203 -3.27 17.20 -6.33
C SER A 203 -3.25 15.75 -6.85
N GLU A 204 -2.41 14.86 -6.32
CA GLU A 204 -2.46 13.42 -6.65
C GLU A 204 -3.63 12.72 -5.96
N ILE A 205 -3.84 12.99 -4.67
CA ILE A 205 -4.86 12.30 -3.88
C ILE A 205 -6.27 12.73 -4.28
N PHE A 206 -6.53 14.04 -4.35
CA PHE A 206 -7.87 14.60 -4.55
C PHE A 206 -8.12 15.10 -5.98
N GLY A 207 -7.06 15.22 -6.79
CA GLY A 207 -7.09 15.79 -8.14
C GLY A 207 -6.88 17.31 -8.14
N VAL A 208 -6.79 17.87 -9.34
CA VAL A 208 -6.98 19.30 -9.59
C VAL A 208 -8.38 19.56 -10.15
N GLU A 209 -8.85 20.80 -10.07
CA GLU A 209 -10.10 21.20 -10.70
C GLU A 209 -10.10 20.87 -12.21
N GLY A 210 -11.23 20.33 -12.71
CA GLY A 210 -11.34 19.83 -14.08
C GLY A 210 -10.67 18.48 -14.38
N CYS A 211 -9.81 17.93 -13.51
CA CYS A 211 -9.12 16.64 -13.71
C CYS A 211 -9.25 15.68 -12.50
N ARG A 212 -10.36 15.76 -11.75
CA ARG A 212 -10.60 14.91 -10.57
C ARG A 212 -10.74 13.42 -10.89
N ASP A 213 -11.12 13.05 -12.10
CA ASP A 213 -11.20 11.68 -12.62
C ASP A 213 -9.83 10.97 -12.68
N LYS A 214 -8.74 11.75 -12.82
CA LYS A 214 -7.36 11.25 -12.83
C LYS A 214 -6.77 11.08 -11.42
N SER A 215 -7.52 11.42 -10.35
CA SER A 215 -7.06 11.36 -8.95
C SER A 215 -7.07 9.97 -8.33
N PHE A 216 -6.28 9.79 -7.26
CA PHE A 216 -6.26 8.53 -6.51
C PHE A 216 -7.55 8.26 -5.72
N ILE A 217 -8.24 9.29 -5.21
CA ILE A 217 -9.55 9.10 -4.56
C ILE A 217 -10.63 8.64 -5.56
N SER A 218 -10.64 9.20 -6.78
CA SER A 218 -11.56 8.77 -7.84
C SER A 218 -11.24 7.35 -8.34
N PHE A 219 -9.97 6.95 -8.29
CA PHE A 219 -9.56 5.57 -8.55
C PHE A 219 -10.09 4.57 -7.52
N ILE A 220 -10.00 4.91 -6.22
CA ILE A 220 -10.61 4.10 -5.15
C ILE A 220 -12.12 3.98 -5.37
N GLU A 221 -12.80 5.07 -5.75
CA GLU A 221 -14.24 5.08 -6.08
C GLU A 221 -14.59 4.19 -7.27
N ARG A 222 -13.86 4.32 -8.38
CA ARG A 222 -14.03 3.46 -9.57
C ARG A 222 -13.77 1.98 -9.26
N LEU A 223 -12.80 1.68 -8.40
CA LEU A 223 -12.55 0.32 -7.91
C LEU A 223 -13.73 -0.20 -7.08
N GLU A 224 -14.18 0.58 -6.09
CA GLU A 224 -15.30 0.23 -5.22
C GLU A 224 -16.58 -0.05 -6.04
N ASP A 225 -16.88 0.80 -7.02
CA ASP A 225 -18.05 0.66 -7.88
C ASP A 225 -17.93 -0.46 -8.92
N ARG A 226 -16.71 -0.76 -9.41
CA ARG A 226 -16.47 -1.98 -10.21
C ARG A 226 -16.79 -3.22 -9.40
N GLN A 227 -16.37 -3.29 -8.13
CA GLN A 227 -16.64 -4.46 -7.29
C GLN A 227 -18.12 -4.55 -6.90
N LYS A 228 -18.76 -3.46 -6.46
CA LYS A 228 -20.22 -3.44 -6.19
C LYS A 228 -21.00 -4.02 -7.38
N ARG A 229 -20.74 -3.50 -8.58
CA ARG A 229 -21.42 -3.94 -9.81
C ARG A 229 -21.18 -5.42 -10.10
N TRP A 230 -19.96 -5.91 -9.92
CA TRP A 230 -19.62 -7.31 -10.20
C TRP A 230 -20.17 -8.28 -9.13
N HIS A 231 -20.28 -7.87 -7.86
CA HIS A 231 -21.00 -8.66 -6.85
C HIS A 231 -22.51 -8.74 -7.12
N THR A 232 -23.14 -7.64 -7.55
CA THR A 232 -24.57 -7.62 -7.90
C THR A 232 -24.87 -8.34 -9.22
N LEU A 233 -23.98 -8.22 -10.21
CA LEU A 233 -24.12 -8.81 -11.54
C LEU A 233 -22.76 -9.36 -12.03
N PRO A 234 -22.39 -10.59 -11.63
CA PRO A 234 -21.16 -11.23 -12.08
C PRO A 234 -21.15 -11.45 -13.60
N THR A 235 -20.13 -10.93 -14.27
CA THR A 235 -19.95 -11.02 -15.73
C THR A 235 -19.14 -12.24 -16.20
N ALA A 236 -18.65 -13.06 -15.26
CA ALA A 236 -17.77 -14.19 -15.56
C ALA A 236 -18.58 -15.47 -15.81
N PRO A 237 -18.44 -16.16 -16.96
CA PRO A 237 -19.18 -17.40 -17.24
C PRO A 237 -18.82 -18.58 -16.33
N ASP A 238 -17.67 -18.53 -15.66
CA ASP A 238 -17.21 -19.51 -14.66
C ASP A 238 -17.56 -19.12 -13.20
N CYS A 239 -18.51 -18.19 -13.01
CA CYS A 239 -19.02 -17.82 -11.70
C CYS A 239 -19.99 -18.90 -11.15
N PRO A 240 -19.81 -19.40 -9.90
CA PRO A 240 -20.73 -20.35 -9.29
C PRO A 240 -22.16 -19.78 -9.17
N SER A 241 -23.18 -20.59 -9.45
CA SER A 241 -24.59 -20.16 -9.37
C SER A 241 -25.04 -19.77 -7.95
N THR A 242 -24.40 -20.34 -6.93
CA THR A 242 -24.59 -20.00 -5.50
C THR A 242 -23.93 -18.69 -5.08
N TYR A 243 -23.10 -18.07 -5.93
CA TYR A 243 -22.28 -16.93 -5.54
C TYR A 243 -23.10 -15.69 -5.18
N GLN A 244 -24.13 -15.38 -5.95
CA GLN A 244 -25.00 -14.22 -5.70
C GLN A 244 -25.79 -14.39 -4.39
N SER A 245 -26.31 -15.59 -4.11
CA SER A 245 -27.01 -15.88 -2.87
C SER A 245 -26.06 -15.80 -1.67
N ALA A 246 -24.85 -16.35 -1.74
CA ALA A 246 -23.84 -16.23 -0.69
C ALA A 246 -23.40 -14.78 -0.42
N CYS A 247 -23.31 -13.94 -1.46
CA CYS A 247 -23.04 -12.50 -1.32
C CYS A 247 -24.23 -11.69 -0.79
N SER A 248 -25.45 -12.21 -0.87
CA SER A 248 -26.68 -11.52 -0.46
C SER A 248 -27.25 -12.02 0.87
N SER A 249 -26.76 -13.16 1.39
CA SER A 249 -27.20 -13.76 2.65
C SER A 249 -26.40 -13.30 3.87
N SER A 250 -25.48 -12.34 3.70
CA SER A 250 -24.66 -11.77 4.78
C SER A 250 -24.83 -10.26 4.84
N ASP A 251 -24.96 -9.72 6.05
CA ASP A 251 -24.85 -8.29 6.31
C ASP A 251 -23.39 -7.78 6.20
N GLU A 252 -22.41 -8.70 6.10
CA GLU A 252 -20.99 -8.36 5.94
C GLU A 252 -20.62 -7.98 4.51
N LEU A 253 -19.78 -6.95 4.37
CA LEU A 253 -19.23 -6.54 3.09
C LEU A 253 -18.15 -7.52 2.60
N PRO A 254 -18.19 -7.97 1.32
CA PRO A 254 -17.15 -8.80 0.73
C PRO A 254 -15.73 -8.23 0.93
N LEU A 255 -14.77 -9.13 1.17
CA LEU A 255 -13.40 -8.78 1.59
C LEU A 255 -12.73 -7.70 0.70
N CYS A 256 -12.86 -7.79 -0.62
CA CYS A 256 -12.27 -6.81 -1.54
C CYS A 256 -12.88 -5.40 -1.41
N LEU A 257 -14.18 -5.29 -1.10
CA LEU A 257 -14.85 -4.02 -0.78
C LEU A 257 -14.41 -3.49 0.59
N THR A 258 -14.27 -4.38 1.58
CA THR A 258 -13.78 -4.03 2.92
C THR A 258 -12.34 -3.48 2.88
N ILE A 259 -11.43 -4.11 2.13
CA ILE A 259 -10.06 -3.60 1.92
C ILE A 259 -10.07 -2.29 1.12
N THR A 260 -10.88 -2.17 0.07
CA THR A 260 -11.00 -0.93 -0.72
C THR A 260 -11.46 0.25 0.15
N LYS A 261 -12.41 0.01 1.08
CA LYS A 261 -12.85 1.02 2.05
C LYS A 261 -11.80 1.33 3.11
N ALA A 262 -10.96 0.38 3.50
CA ALA A 262 -9.82 0.64 4.39
C ALA A 262 -8.78 1.58 3.74
N ALA A 263 -8.50 1.42 2.45
CA ALA A 263 -7.58 2.30 1.72
C ALA A 263 -8.04 3.78 1.74
N ARG A 264 -9.36 4.02 1.69
CA ARG A 264 -9.95 5.36 1.84
C ARG A 264 -9.69 5.93 3.23
N LYS A 265 -9.96 5.16 4.30
CA LYS A 265 -9.77 5.60 5.71
C LYS A 265 -8.34 6.00 6.06
N VAL A 266 -7.34 5.39 5.43
CA VAL A 266 -5.92 5.77 5.63
C VAL A 266 -5.62 7.19 5.12
N LEU A 267 -6.46 7.75 4.24
CA LEU A 267 -6.34 9.12 3.75
C LEU A 267 -7.03 10.15 4.67
N ASP A 268 -7.91 9.74 5.58
CA ASP A 268 -8.66 10.68 6.45
C ASP A 268 -7.72 11.63 7.25
N PRO A 269 -6.60 11.15 7.86
CA PRO A 269 -5.65 12.05 8.54
C PRO A 269 -4.87 12.95 7.59
N ILE A 270 -4.76 12.59 6.30
CA ILE A 270 -4.07 13.41 5.30
C ILE A 270 -4.91 14.66 4.97
N VAL A 271 -6.24 14.53 4.87
CA VAL A 271 -7.14 15.67 4.62
C VAL A 271 -6.86 16.80 5.61
N SER A 272 -6.96 16.51 6.91
CA SER A 272 -6.72 17.47 8.00
C SER A 272 -5.26 17.91 8.17
N THR A 273 -4.33 17.39 7.37
CA THR A 273 -2.91 17.79 7.36
C THR A 273 -2.57 18.65 6.12
N LEU A 274 -3.41 18.63 5.08
CA LEU A 274 -3.19 19.35 3.81
C LEU A 274 -4.16 20.53 3.60
N ASP A 275 -5.08 20.78 4.52
CA ASP A 275 -5.96 21.96 4.59
C ASP A 275 -5.37 23.06 5.50
#